data_AF-A0A954Y6R4-F1
#
_entry.id   AF-A0A954Y6R4-F1
#
_cell.length_a   1.000
_cell.length_b   1.000
_cell.length_c   1.000
_cell.angle_alpha   90.00
_cell.angle_beta   90.00
_cell.angle_gamma   90.00
#
_symmetry.space_group_name_H-M   'P 1'
#
loop_
_entity.id
_entity.type
_entity.pdbx_description
1 polymer ?
#
loop_
_entity_poly.entity_id
_entity_poly.type
_entity_poly.pdbx_seq_one_letter_code
_entity_poly.pdbx_strand_id
1 'polypeptide(L)'
;MDFRPGATANPAAGGYSGQFSLSQARSIVSGRLQPNPAIYWTDLVVSWTIAMATFQLVTNPQIGWGASAIHVGWPARIACFFVSSLLIYRCGLFIHELMHIPESKFLLFRRTWNLICGVPFLIPSFVYLTHIDHHRRRHYGTEQDGEYLPLSHRSPWHIVGYLAQSFIIPVLAVIRFGVLTPLTWFNTPLRDWVMRHASSMIIDPAYIRPLPTKKALRLIRR
;
A
#
# COMPACT_ATOMS: atom_id res chain seq x y z
N MET A 1 35.37 2.94 -74.07
CA MET A 1 34.42 3.89 -73.45
C MET A 1 33.94 3.23 -72.18
N ASP A 2 34.54 3.56 -71.03
CA ASP A 2 34.09 3.09 -69.71
C ASP A 2 33.62 4.30 -68.91
N PHE A 3 32.31 4.34 -68.66
CA PHE A 3 31.59 5.42 -68.00
C PHE A 3 31.57 5.13 -66.50
N ARG A 4 32.25 5.96 -65.70
CA ARG A 4 32.10 5.97 -64.23
C ARG A 4 30.84 6.76 -63.85
N PRO A 5 29.86 6.20 -63.12
CA PRO A 5 28.84 7.00 -62.45
C PRO A 5 29.35 7.45 -61.08
N GLY A 6 29.04 8.70 -60.74
CA GLY A 6 29.59 9.44 -59.62
C GLY A 6 29.05 9.03 -58.26
N ALA A 7 29.87 9.31 -57.25
CA ALA A 7 29.50 9.26 -55.85
C ALA A 7 28.43 10.31 -55.54
N THR A 8 27.23 9.87 -55.17
CA THR A 8 26.23 10.70 -54.50
C THR A 8 26.38 10.50 -53.00
N ALA A 9 26.89 11.52 -52.33
CA ALA A 9 26.87 11.61 -50.87
C ALA A 9 25.41 11.72 -50.41
N ASN A 10 24.93 10.69 -49.72
CA ASN A 10 23.61 10.71 -49.10
C ASN A 10 23.67 11.61 -47.84
N PRO A 11 22.91 12.71 -47.76
CA PRO A 11 22.97 13.61 -46.62
C PRO A 11 22.34 12.94 -45.39
N ALA A 12 23.12 12.86 -44.32
CA ALA A 12 22.68 12.80 -42.93
C ALA A 12 21.34 12.08 -42.69
N ALA A 13 21.37 10.75 -42.73
CA ALA A 13 20.56 9.98 -41.79
C ALA A 13 21.11 10.30 -40.38
N GLY A 14 20.56 11.35 -39.75
CA GLY A 14 20.74 11.61 -38.34
C GLY A 14 20.22 10.42 -37.56
N GLY A 15 21.10 9.43 -37.36
CA GLY A 15 20.81 8.28 -36.54
C GLY A 15 20.51 8.78 -35.14
N TYR A 16 19.24 8.69 -34.74
CA TYR A 16 18.93 8.60 -33.32
C TYR A 16 19.69 7.37 -32.82
N SER A 17 20.82 7.59 -32.16
CA SER A 17 21.43 6.61 -31.28
C SER A 17 20.42 6.40 -30.14
N GLY A 18 19.43 5.53 -30.41
CA GLY A 18 18.23 5.29 -29.62
C GLY A 18 18.50 4.58 -28.30
N GLN A 19 19.49 5.03 -27.55
CA GLN A 19 19.75 4.59 -26.19
C GLN A 19 19.10 5.61 -25.24
N PHE A 20 17.81 5.42 -25.00
CA PHE A 20 17.14 6.04 -23.87
C PHE A 20 17.79 5.51 -22.58
N SER A 21 18.53 6.37 -21.88
CA SER A 21 19.23 5.97 -20.65
C SER A 21 18.33 6.10 -19.41
N LEU A 22 18.56 5.27 -18.40
CA LEU A 22 17.86 5.36 -17.10
C LEU A 22 18.09 6.71 -16.41
N SER A 23 19.23 7.35 -16.63
CA SER A 23 19.52 8.69 -16.09
C SER A 23 18.67 9.77 -16.76
N GLN A 24 18.50 9.72 -18.08
CA GLN A 24 17.59 10.60 -18.81
C GLN A 24 16.12 10.34 -18.43
N ALA A 25 15.72 9.07 -18.29
CA ALA A 25 14.39 8.73 -17.79
C ALA A 25 14.12 9.37 -16.42
N ARG A 26 15.10 9.24 -15.50
CA ARG A 26 15.00 9.79 -14.15
C ARG A 26 14.93 11.31 -14.14
N SER A 27 15.70 12.01 -14.98
CA SER A 27 15.67 13.47 -15.02
C SER A 27 14.30 13.99 -15.49
N ILE A 28 13.72 13.36 -16.52
CA ILE A 28 12.39 13.70 -17.05
C ILE A 28 11.30 13.51 -15.99
N VAL A 29 11.36 12.39 -15.25
CA VAL A 29 10.28 11.99 -14.33
C VAL A 29 10.41 12.59 -12.92
N SER A 30 11.64 12.84 -12.46
CA SER A 30 11.93 13.23 -11.06
C SER A 30 11.20 14.48 -10.56
N GLY A 31 10.94 15.45 -11.43
CA GLY A 31 10.21 16.68 -11.09
C GLY A 31 8.69 16.48 -10.97
N ARG A 32 8.13 15.45 -11.61
CA ARG A 32 6.68 15.23 -11.70
C ARG A 32 6.11 14.30 -10.63
N LEU A 33 6.96 13.61 -9.86
CA LEU A 33 6.57 12.64 -8.83
C LEU A 33 6.68 13.19 -7.40
N GLN A 34 6.68 14.51 -7.21
CA GLN A 34 6.73 15.08 -5.86
C GLN A 34 5.36 14.98 -5.18
N PRO A 35 5.25 14.38 -3.99
CA PRO A 35 3.98 14.25 -3.29
C PRO A 35 3.49 15.64 -2.84
N ASN A 36 2.25 15.98 -3.19
CA ASN A 36 1.61 17.24 -2.81
C ASN A 36 0.69 17.04 -1.59
N PRO A 37 1.02 17.59 -0.40
CA PRO A 37 0.22 17.39 0.81
C PRO A 37 -1.25 17.76 0.67
N ALA A 38 -1.58 18.81 -0.10
CA ALA A 38 -2.96 19.28 -0.25
C ALA A 38 -3.84 18.24 -0.96
N ILE A 39 -3.28 17.52 -1.94
CA ILE A 39 -3.98 16.45 -2.65
C ILE A 39 -4.23 15.27 -1.70
N TYR A 40 -3.21 14.86 -0.93
CA TYR A 40 -3.32 13.76 0.03
C TYR A 40 -4.36 14.04 1.10
N TRP A 41 -4.32 15.23 1.71
CA TRP A 41 -5.29 15.62 2.73
C TRP A 41 -6.71 15.70 2.18
N THR A 42 -6.89 16.36 1.01
CA THR A 42 -8.20 16.48 0.38
C THR A 42 -8.78 15.12 0.03
N ASP A 43 -8.00 14.25 -0.62
CA ASP A 43 -8.45 12.90 -0.98
C ASP A 43 -8.79 12.09 0.27
N LEU A 44 -7.90 12.03 1.28
CA LEU A 44 -8.17 11.28 2.51
C LEU A 44 -9.42 11.79 3.23
N VAL A 45 -9.57 13.11 3.43
CA VAL A 45 -10.70 13.68 4.17
C VAL A 45 -12.01 13.48 3.41
N VAL A 46 -12.03 13.74 2.10
CA VAL A 46 -13.24 13.56 1.28
C VAL A 46 -13.61 12.07 1.20
N SER A 47 -12.66 11.21 0.87
CA SER A 47 -12.88 9.76 0.79
C SER A 47 -13.37 9.19 2.12
N TRP A 48 -12.71 9.53 3.23
CA TRP A 48 -13.09 9.04 4.56
C TRP A 48 -14.46 9.56 4.99
N THR A 49 -14.75 10.86 4.78
CA THR A 49 -16.04 11.45 5.17
C THR A 49 -17.20 10.82 4.41
N ILE A 50 -17.07 10.68 3.08
CA ILE A 50 -18.10 10.05 2.25
C ILE A 50 -18.22 8.55 2.60
N ALA A 51 -17.10 7.87 2.84
CA ALA A 51 -17.10 6.47 3.27
C ALA A 51 -17.91 6.26 4.56
N MET A 52 -17.68 7.10 5.57
CA MET A 52 -18.37 7.01 6.86
C MET A 52 -19.84 7.43 6.74
N ALA A 53 -20.16 8.47 5.97
CA ALA A 53 -21.53 8.88 5.73
C ALA A 53 -22.34 7.78 5.01
N THR A 54 -21.78 7.17 3.98
CA THR A 54 -22.43 6.07 3.26
C THR A 54 -22.50 4.80 4.10
N PHE A 55 -21.48 4.49 4.90
CA PHE A 55 -21.52 3.39 5.86
C PHE A 55 -22.66 3.59 6.88
N GLN A 56 -22.80 4.79 7.42
CA GLN A 56 -23.88 5.14 8.34
C GLN A 56 -25.26 4.88 7.70
N LEU A 57 -25.46 5.24 6.43
CA LEU A 57 -26.73 4.98 5.74
C LEU A 57 -26.98 3.49 5.45
N VAL A 58 -25.94 2.66 5.43
CA VAL A 58 -26.10 1.20 5.35
C VAL A 58 -26.60 0.64 6.68
N THR A 59 -25.99 1.05 7.79
CA THR A 59 -26.26 0.51 9.14
C THR A 59 -27.48 1.13 9.81
N ASN A 60 -27.68 2.43 9.62
CA ASN A 60 -28.83 3.21 10.08
C ASN A 60 -29.33 4.08 8.92
N PRO A 61 -30.28 3.58 8.11
CA PRO A 61 -30.71 4.20 6.87
C PRO A 61 -31.66 5.39 7.10
N GLN A 62 -31.27 6.30 7.98
CA GLN A 62 -32.04 7.48 8.37
C GLN A 62 -31.20 8.73 8.15
N ILE A 63 -31.80 9.72 7.49
CA ILE A 63 -31.25 11.07 7.34
C ILE A 63 -32.11 12.03 8.16
N GLY A 64 -31.47 12.81 9.03
CA GLY A 64 -32.16 13.73 9.95
C GLY A 64 -32.67 13.05 11.22
N TRP A 65 -33.52 13.77 11.96
CA TRP A 65 -33.97 13.40 13.31
C TRP A 65 -35.46 13.67 13.51
N GLY A 66 -36.09 12.88 14.39
CA GLY A 66 -37.51 13.02 14.74
C GLY A 66 -38.46 12.59 13.62
N ALA A 67 -39.70 13.09 13.67
CA ALA A 67 -40.78 12.71 12.75
C ALA A 67 -40.52 13.12 11.28
N SER A 68 -39.58 14.03 11.03
CA SER A 68 -39.21 14.49 9.68
C SER A 68 -38.05 13.72 9.06
N ALA A 69 -37.60 12.63 9.70
CA ALA A 69 -36.48 11.85 9.20
C ALA A 69 -36.83 11.12 7.90
N ILE A 70 -35.87 11.09 6.96
CA ILE A 70 -36.01 10.42 5.67
C ILE A 70 -35.37 9.04 5.77
N HIS A 71 -36.12 8.01 5.40
CA HIS A 71 -35.61 6.64 5.33
C HIS A 71 -35.06 6.30 3.95
N VAL A 72 -33.83 5.82 3.91
CA VAL A 72 -33.13 5.42 2.68
C VAL A 72 -33.58 4.01 2.29
N GLY A 73 -34.20 3.88 1.11
CA GLY A 73 -34.66 2.60 0.57
C GLY A 73 -33.52 1.61 0.26
N TRP A 74 -33.85 0.32 0.16
CA TRP A 74 -32.87 -0.75 -0.03
C TRP A 74 -31.95 -0.60 -1.26
N PRO A 75 -32.38 -0.08 -2.44
CA PRO A 75 -31.47 0.06 -3.58
C PRO A 75 -30.36 1.09 -3.31
N ALA A 76 -30.73 2.21 -2.69
CA ALA A 76 -29.78 3.25 -2.31
C ALA A 76 -28.82 2.77 -1.22
N ARG A 77 -29.26 1.89 -0.32
CA ARG A 77 -28.38 1.25 0.68
C ARG A 77 -27.35 0.33 0.04
N ILE A 78 -27.71 -0.44 -0.99
CA ILE A 78 -26.76 -1.24 -1.76
C ILE A 78 -25.72 -0.35 -2.45
N ALA A 79 -26.16 0.75 -3.07
CA ALA A 79 -25.22 1.72 -3.66
C ALA A 79 -24.28 2.32 -2.60
N CYS A 80 -24.81 2.71 -1.43
CA CYS A 80 -24.01 3.20 -0.30
C CYS A 80 -23.00 2.16 0.19
N PHE A 81 -23.36 0.88 0.23
CA PHE A 81 -22.44 -0.20 0.60
C PHE A 81 -21.23 -0.28 -0.34
N PHE A 82 -21.45 -0.24 -1.66
CA PHE A 82 -20.34 -0.27 -2.62
C PHE A 82 -19.49 0.99 -2.57
N VAL A 83 -20.13 2.17 -2.49
CA VAL A 83 -19.41 3.45 -2.36
C VAL A 83 -18.55 3.46 -1.10
N SER A 84 -19.11 3.05 0.04
CA SER A 84 -18.39 2.96 1.31
C SER A 84 -17.22 1.98 1.20
N SER A 85 -17.44 0.78 0.67
CA SER A 85 -16.41 -0.25 0.53
C SER A 85 -15.23 0.23 -0.32
N LEU A 86 -15.51 0.84 -1.48
CA LEU A 86 -14.48 1.36 -2.39
C LEU A 86 -13.69 2.51 -1.77
N LEU A 87 -14.35 3.41 -1.04
CA LEU A 87 -13.68 4.55 -0.40
C LEU A 87 -12.90 4.16 0.86
N ILE A 88 -13.37 3.18 1.63
CA ILE A 88 -12.60 2.57 2.73
C ILE A 88 -11.35 1.91 2.16
N TYR A 89 -11.49 1.16 1.06
CA TYR A 89 -10.36 0.58 0.35
C TYR A 89 -9.37 1.65 -0.14
N ARG A 90 -9.86 2.74 -0.75
CA ARG A 90 -9.04 3.90 -1.15
C ARG A 90 -8.29 4.51 0.04
N CYS A 91 -8.96 4.68 1.18
CA CYS A 91 -8.33 5.18 2.40
C CYS A 91 -7.22 4.24 2.89
N GLY A 92 -7.43 2.92 2.81
CA GLY A 92 -6.42 1.91 3.15
C GLY A 92 -5.19 1.96 2.24
N LEU A 93 -5.37 2.18 0.93
CA LEU A 93 -4.28 2.21 -0.06
C LEU A 93 -3.21 3.29 0.20
N PHE A 94 -3.52 4.35 0.93
CA PHE A 94 -2.52 5.35 1.33
C PHE A 94 -1.33 4.76 2.09
N ILE A 95 -1.47 3.58 2.73
CA ILE A 95 -0.36 2.88 3.37
C ILE A 95 0.81 2.65 2.39
N HIS A 96 0.49 2.30 1.15
CA HIS A 96 1.47 2.02 0.11
C HIS A 96 2.25 3.28 -0.24
N GLU A 97 1.55 4.38 -0.51
CA GLU A 97 2.17 5.66 -0.85
C GLU A 97 2.98 6.23 0.34
N LEU A 98 2.43 6.15 1.56
CA LEU A 98 3.11 6.63 2.77
C LEU A 98 4.43 5.93 3.05
N MET A 99 4.57 4.68 2.60
CA MET A 99 5.82 3.93 2.73
C MET A 99 6.91 4.39 1.76
N HIS A 100 6.53 4.94 0.60
CA HIS A 100 7.48 5.52 -0.36
C HIS A 100 7.88 6.96 -0.02
N ILE A 101 7.08 7.66 0.80
CA ILE A 101 7.39 9.02 1.25
C ILE A 101 8.40 8.98 2.42
N PRO A 102 9.50 9.74 2.37
CA PRO A 102 10.49 9.79 3.45
C PRO A 102 9.85 10.08 4.82
N GLU A 103 10.36 9.42 5.88
CA GLU A 103 9.85 9.53 7.25
C GLU A 103 9.80 10.97 7.78
N SER A 104 10.74 11.83 7.36
CA SER A 104 10.81 13.24 7.76
C SER A 104 9.70 14.11 7.15
N LYS A 105 9.00 13.61 6.13
CA LYS A 105 7.90 14.30 5.45
C LYS A 105 6.55 13.68 5.85
N PHE A 106 5.48 14.47 5.71
CA PHE A 106 4.09 14.03 5.94
C PHE A 106 3.85 13.46 7.36
N LEU A 107 4.59 13.94 8.37
CA LEU A 107 4.50 13.43 9.74
C LEU A 107 3.09 13.51 10.32
N LEU A 108 2.44 14.67 10.17
CA LEU A 108 1.08 14.87 10.66
C LEU A 108 0.08 14.00 9.91
N PHE A 109 0.18 13.95 8.58
CA PHE A 109 -0.68 13.11 7.74
C PHE A 109 -0.56 11.63 8.13
N ARG A 110 0.66 11.11 8.30
CA ARG A 110 0.91 9.73 8.70
C ARG A 110 0.31 9.42 10.08
N ARG A 111 0.43 10.33 11.05
CA ARG A 111 -0.17 10.18 12.38
C ARG A 111 -1.70 10.15 12.30
N THR A 112 -2.29 11.10 11.58
CA THR A 112 -3.74 11.14 11.39
C THR A 112 -4.24 9.91 10.66
N TRP A 113 -3.58 9.51 9.57
CA TRP A 113 -3.93 8.30 8.84
C TRP A 113 -3.83 7.04 9.72
N ASN A 114 -2.77 6.90 10.53
CA ASN A 114 -2.68 5.80 11.49
C ASN A 114 -3.81 5.85 12.51
N LEU A 115 -4.21 7.04 12.98
CA LEU A 115 -5.29 7.17 13.96
C LEU A 115 -6.66 6.77 13.37
N ILE A 116 -6.98 7.19 12.14
CA ILE A 116 -8.34 7.03 11.56
C ILE A 116 -8.48 5.82 10.63
N CYS A 117 -7.38 5.31 10.09
CA CYS A 117 -7.35 4.15 9.18
C CYS A 117 -6.40 3.06 9.69
N GLY A 118 -5.12 3.37 9.88
CA GLY A 118 -4.09 2.37 10.20
C GLY A 118 -4.44 1.49 11.41
N VAL A 119 -4.65 2.09 12.59
CA VAL A 119 -4.99 1.39 13.82
C VAL A 119 -6.41 0.81 13.76
N PRO A 120 -7.46 1.56 13.39
CA PRO A 120 -8.82 1.01 13.32
C PRO A 120 -8.96 -0.18 12.36
N PHE A 121 -8.21 -0.19 11.26
CA PHE A 121 -8.22 -1.28 10.28
C PHE A 121 -7.15 -2.34 10.56
N LEU A 122 -6.44 -2.27 11.70
CA LEU A 122 -5.38 -3.19 12.10
C LEU A 122 -4.23 -3.30 11.08
N ILE A 123 -3.95 -2.20 10.38
CA ILE A 123 -2.86 -2.02 9.41
C ILE A 123 -1.99 -0.78 9.74
N PRO A 124 -1.54 -0.59 10.99
CA PRO A 124 -0.69 0.56 11.32
C PRO A 124 0.56 0.56 10.43
N SER A 125 0.98 1.73 9.98
CA SER A 125 1.93 1.89 8.86
C SER A 125 3.21 1.06 8.98
N PHE A 126 3.66 0.73 10.20
CA PHE A 126 4.87 -0.06 10.40
C PHE A 126 4.80 -1.49 9.82
N VAL A 127 3.59 -2.06 9.66
CA VAL A 127 3.43 -3.39 9.07
C VAL A 127 3.82 -3.43 7.60
N TYR A 128 3.87 -2.27 6.95
CA TYR A 128 4.21 -2.14 5.53
C TYR A 128 5.67 -1.69 5.32
N LEU A 129 6.49 -1.65 6.37
CA LEU A 129 7.90 -1.22 6.27
C LEU A 129 8.72 -2.09 5.31
N THR A 130 8.43 -3.38 5.22
CA THR A 130 9.11 -4.35 4.33
C THR A 130 8.85 -4.08 2.86
N HIS A 131 7.78 -3.36 2.53
CA HIS A 131 7.45 -2.99 1.17
C HIS A 131 8.56 -2.17 0.51
N ILE A 132 9.23 -1.31 1.28
CA ILE A 132 10.34 -0.52 0.72
C ILE A 132 11.53 -1.40 0.32
N ASP A 133 11.70 -2.54 0.99
CA ASP A 133 12.76 -3.50 0.69
C ASP A 133 12.42 -4.31 -0.57
N HIS A 134 11.16 -4.67 -0.77
CA HIS A 134 10.67 -5.29 -2.01
C HIS A 134 11.07 -4.48 -3.26
N HIS A 135 10.96 -3.14 -3.22
CA HIS A 135 11.35 -2.29 -4.36
C HIS A 135 12.87 -2.12 -4.54
N ARG A 136 13.71 -2.64 -3.64
CA ARG A 136 15.17 -2.57 -3.80
C ARG A 136 15.65 -3.66 -4.71
N ARG A 137 16.37 -3.28 -5.77
CA ARG A 137 16.98 -4.21 -6.75
C ARG A 137 17.76 -5.37 -6.13
N ARG A 138 18.40 -5.18 -4.98
CA ARG A 138 19.18 -6.23 -4.29
C ARG A 138 18.33 -7.23 -3.49
N HIS A 139 17.10 -6.88 -3.15
CA HIS A 139 16.21 -7.69 -2.31
C HIS A 139 15.10 -8.32 -3.15
N TYR A 140 14.59 -7.61 -4.16
CA TYR A 140 13.51 -8.06 -5.02
C TYR A 140 13.70 -9.50 -5.51
N GLY A 141 12.73 -10.36 -5.23
CA GLY A 141 12.71 -11.76 -5.68
C GLY A 141 13.73 -12.69 -5.00
N THR A 142 14.35 -12.24 -3.90
CA THR A 142 15.22 -13.07 -3.05
C THR A 142 14.46 -13.58 -1.83
N GLU A 143 15.08 -14.46 -1.03
CA GLU A 143 14.51 -14.92 0.26
C GLU A 143 14.29 -13.79 1.28
N GLN A 144 14.90 -12.62 1.07
CA GLN A 144 14.73 -11.44 1.92
C GLN A 144 13.50 -10.59 1.54
N ASP A 145 12.76 -11.00 0.52
CA ASP A 145 11.59 -10.30 0.00
C ASP A 145 10.31 -11.09 0.28
N GLY A 146 9.63 -10.72 1.37
CA GLY A 146 8.35 -11.33 1.74
C GLY A 146 7.18 -10.96 0.82
N GLU A 147 7.34 -10.00 -0.09
CA GLU A 147 6.25 -9.57 -0.98
C GLU A 147 6.34 -10.17 -2.38
N TYR A 148 7.42 -10.88 -2.69
CA TYR A 148 7.53 -11.61 -3.95
C TYR A 148 7.18 -13.09 -3.79
N LEU A 149 6.19 -13.54 -4.55
CA LEU A 149 5.86 -14.94 -4.71
C LEU A 149 5.84 -15.28 -6.22
N PRO A 150 6.67 -16.22 -6.71
CA PRO A 150 6.75 -16.54 -8.14
C PRO A 150 5.57 -17.40 -8.59
N LEU A 151 4.34 -16.87 -8.47
CA LEU A 151 3.09 -17.58 -8.74
C LEU A 151 3.01 -18.13 -10.17
N SER A 152 3.65 -17.47 -11.15
CA SER A 152 3.71 -17.94 -12.53
C SER A 152 4.46 -19.27 -12.73
N HIS A 153 5.33 -19.64 -11.78
CA HIS A 153 6.10 -20.88 -11.80
C HIS A 153 5.55 -21.91 -10.80
N ARG A 154 4.37 -21.65 -10.21
CA ARG A 154 3.72 -22.54 -9.24
C ARG A 154 2.37 -23.04 -9.78
N SER A 155 1.84 -24.08 -9.14
CA SER A 155 0.49 -24.57 -9.42
C SER A 155 -0.55 -23.44 -9.26
N PRO A 156 -1.57 -23.32 -10.14
CA PRO A 156 -2.65 -22.33 -10.02
C PRO A 156 -3.36 -22.32 -8.66
N TRP A 157 -3.34 -23.44 -7.93
CA TRP A 157 -3.86 -23.50 -6.56
C TRP A 157 -3.18 -22.54 -5.59
N HIS A 158 -1.94 -22.12 -5.87
CA HIS A 158 -1.28 -21.07 -5.08
C HIS A 158 -1.93 -19.69 -5.27
N ILE A 159 -2.48 -19.41 -6.47
CA ILE A 159 -3.23 -18.17 -6.72
C ILE A 159 -4.52 -18.20 -5.89
N VAL A 160 -5.22 -19.35 -5.89
CA VAL A 160 -6.41 -19.54 -5.06
C VAL A 160 -6.07 -19.37 -3.57
N GLY A 161 -4.99 -19.99 -3.10
CA GLY A 161 -4.50 -19.84 -1.73
C GLY A 161 -4.17 -18.38 -1.38
N TYR A 162 -3.47 -17.67 -2.28
CA TYR A 162 -3.15 -16.26 -2.12
C TYR A 162 -4.43 -15.40 -1.99
N LEU A 163 -5.41 -15.60 -2.88
CA LEU A 163 -6.69 -14.88 -2.79
C LEU A 163 -7.48 -15.24 -1.52
N ALA A 164 -7.41 -16.51 -1.09
CA ALA A 164 -8.07 -16.96 0.13
C ALA A 164 -7.50 -16.31 1.40
N GLN A 165 -6.24 -15.84 1.37
CA GLN A 165 -5.63 -15.12 2.51
C GLN A 165 -6.44 -13.87 2.89
N SER A 166 -7.16 -13.22 1.95
CA SER A 166 -8.02 -12.07 2.24
C SER A 166 -9.09 -12.35 3.30
N PHE A 167 -9.52 -13.61 3.46
CA PHE A 167 -10.47 -14.01 4.51
C PHE A 167 -9.80 -14.32 5.85
N ILE A 168 -8.53 -14.72 5.82
CA ILE A 168 -7.77 -15.19 6.99
C ILE A 168 -7.05 -14.03 7.67
N ILE A 169 -6.45 -13.12 6.89
CA ILE A 169 -5.66 -11.98 7.37
C ILE A 169 -6.42 -11.12 8.39
N PRO A 170 -7.70 -10.76 8.20
CA PRO A 170 -8.44 -9.98 9.19
C PRO A 170 -8.50 -10.66 10.57
N VAL A 171 -8.72 -11.98 10.59
CA VAL A 171 -8.75 -12.78 11.83
C VAL A 171 -7.37 -12.82 12.49
N LEU A 172 -6.32 -13.05 11.70
CA LEU A 172 -4.94 -13.03 12.19
C LEU A 172 -4.54 -11.65 12.72
N ALA A 173 -5.01 -10.57 12.09
CA ALA A 173 -4.77 -9.21 12.56
C ALA A 173 -5.43 -8.99 13.94
N VAL A 174 -6.67 -9.43 14.14
CA VAL A 174 -7.33 -9.36 15.45
C VAL A 174 -6.56 -10.16 16.50
N ILE A 175 -6.12 -11.39 16.19
CA ILE A 175 -5.30 -12.19 17.12
C ILE A 175 -3.98 -11.46 17.43
N ARG A 176 -3.30 -10.95 16.40
CA ARG A 176 -2.00 -10.28 16.53
C ARG A 176 -2.10 -9.02 17.39
N PHE A 177 -3.06 -8.14 17.11
CA PHE A 177 -3.19 -6.84 17.77
C PHE A 177 -3.98 -6.91 19.07
N GLY A 178 -5.05 -7.71 19.12
CA GLY A 178 -5.93 -7.85 20.29
C GLY A 178 -5.39 -8.80 21.36
N VAL A 179 -4.65 -9.84 20.98
CA VAL A 179 -4.18 -10.88 21.94
C VAL A 179 -2.67 -10.88 22.08
N LEU A 180 -1.93 -11.09 20.97
CA LEU A 180 -0.49 -11.28 21.04
C LEU A 180 0.23 -10.00 21.50
N THR A 181 -0.19 -8.83 21.00
CA THR A 181 0.45 -7.55 21.31
C THR A 181 0.45 -7.24 22.81
N PRO A 182 -0.69 -7.30 23.55
CA PRO A 182 -0.68 -7.18 25.00
C PRO A 182 0.24 -8.17 25.72
N LEU A 183 0.24 -9.44 25.29
CA LEU A 183 1.10 -10.47 25.90
C LEU A 183 2.60 -10.19 25.71
N THR A 184 2.98 -9.52 24.62
CA THR A 184 4.38 -9.11 24.40
C THR A 184 4.90 -8.13 25.46
N TRP A 185 4.04 -7.47 26.24
CA TRP A 185 4.47 -6.57 27.30
C TRP A 185 5.15 -7.30 28.45
N PHE A 186 4.76 -8.56 28.68
CA PHE A 186 5.24 -9.39 29.79
C PHE A 186 6.26 -10.46 29.36
N ASN A 187 6.34 -10.77 28.07
CA ASN A 187 7.17 -11.86 27.54
C ASN A 187 8.04 -11.38 26.36
N THR A 188 9.35 -11.23 26.61
CA THR A 188 10.32 -10.80 25.60
C THR A 188 10.52 -11.83 24.48
N PRO A 189 10.67 -13.15 24.74
CA PRO A 189 10.69 -14.16 23.68
C PRO A 189 9.48 -14.10 22.74
N LEU A 190 8.27 -13.93 23.29
CA LEU A 190 7.05 -13.75 22.50
C LEU A 190 7.09 -12.47 21.69
N ARG A 191 7.58 -11.36 22.27
CA ARG A 191 7.77 -10.10 21.55
C ARG A 191 8.66 -10.31 20.32
N ASP A 192 9.81 -10.95 20.48
CA ASP A 192 10.74 -11.21 19.38
C ASP A 192 10.10 -12.12 18.32
N TRP A 193 9.34 -13.14 18.74
CA TRP A 193 8.61 -14.00 17.82
C TRP A 193 7.57 -13.21 17.01
N VAL A 194 6.75 -12.37 17.67
CA VAL A 194 5.76 -11.50 17.00
C VAL A 194 6.45 -10.52 16.06
N MET A 195 7.60 -9.96 16.45
CA MET A 195 8.35 -9.04 15.61
C MET A 195 8.92 -9.74 14.36
N ARG A 196 9.27 -11.02 14.43
CA ARG A 196 9.80 -11.78 13.29
C ARG A 196 8.71 -12.29 12.35
N HIS A 197 7.58 -12.78 12.88
CA HIS A 197 6.59 -13.52 12.09
C HIS A 197 5.26 -12.79 11.89
N ALA A 198 4.94 -11.79 12.73
CA ALA A 198 3.63 -11.15 12.78
C ALA A 198 3.73 -9.61 12.85
N SER A 199 4.77 -9.04 12.23
CA SER A 199 4.99 -7.59 12.19
C SER A 199 5.03 -6.99 10.78
N SER A 200 4.82 -7.81 9.76
CA SER A 200 4.86 -7.43 8.35
C SER A 200 3.62 -7.92 7.64
N MET A 201 3.03 -7.06 6.81
CA MET A 201 1.97 -7.42 5.87
C MET A 201 2.63 -7.78 4.55
N ILE A 202 2.77 -9.07 4.31
CA ILE A 202 3.58 -9.65 3.24
C ILE A 202 2.82 -10.81 2.59
N ILE A 203 3.27 -11.24 1.42
CA ILE A 203 2.60 -12.26 0.61
C ILE A 203 3.10 -13.66 0.96
N ASP A 204 4.43 -13.82 1.12
CA ASP A 204 5.06 -15.10 1.39
C ASP A 204 4.97 -15.48 2.88
N PRO A 205 4.12 -16.44 3.28
CA PRO A 205 3.98 -16.82 4.69
C PRO A 205 5.25 -17.42 5.31
N ALA A 206 6.23 -17.84 4.50
CA ALA A 206 7.52 -18.35 4.99
C ALA A 206 8.52 -17.24 5.34
N TYR A 207 8.24 -15.99 4.96
CA TYR A 207 9.14 -14.87 5.23
C TYR A 207 9.30 -14.60 6.73
N ILE A 208 10.54 -14.47 7.18
CA ILE A 208 10.89 -14.13 8.56
C ILE A 208 11.60 -12.79 8.57
N ARG A 209 10.97 -11.78 9.18
CA ARG A 209 11.54 -10.45 9.30
C ARG A 209 12.72 -10.45 10.28
N PRO A 210 13.87 -9.84 9.95
CA PRO A 210 14.91 -9.56 10.94
C PRO A 210 14.38 -8.71 12.09
N LEU A 211 14.95 -8.88 13.29
CA LEU A 211 14.57 -8.03 14.42
C LEU A 211 14.85 -6.55 14.08
N PRO A 212 13.92 -5.63 14.44
CA PRO A 212 14.05 -4.24 14.02
C PRO A 212 15.26 -3.57 14.65
N THR A 213 15.99 -2.80 13.85
CA THR A 213 17.06 -1.92 14.35
C THR A 213 16.51 -0.87 15.30
N LYS A 214 17.38 -0.20 16.08
CA LYS A 214 16.98 0.95 16.93
C LYS A 214 16.24 2.04 16.15
N LYS A 215 16.60 2.26 14.87
CA LYS A 215 15.89 3.18 13.99
C LYS A 215 14.47 2.67 13.68
N ALA A 216 14.34 1.42 13.25
CA ALA A 216 13.05 0.82 12.94
C ALA A 216 12.12 0.77 14.16
N LEU A 217 12.64 0.47 15.36
CA LEU A 217 11.86 0.52 16.60
C LEU A 217 11.28 1.90 16.90
N ARG A 218 12.00 2.98 16.58
CA ARG A 218 11.46 4.34 16.74
C ARG A 218 10.28 4.61 15.81
N LEU A 219 10.20 3.95 14.66
CA LEU A 219 9.08 4.09 13.73
C LEU A 219 7.89 3.23 14.13
N ILE A 220 8.15 2.02 14.61
CA ILE A 220 7.11 1.10 15.09
C ILE A 220 6.38 1.67 16.32
N ARG A 221 7.09 2.44 17.15
CA ARG A 221 6.56 3.02 18.40
C ARG A 221 5.93 4.40 18.25
N ARG A 222 5.91 4.96 17.03
CA ARG A 222 5.39 6.31 16.74
C ARG A 222 4.03 6.23 16.07
#